data_AF-A0A7X2MSY9-F1
#
_entry.id   AF-A0A7X2MSY9-F1
#
_cell.length_a   1.000
_cell.length_b   1.000
_cell.length_c   1.000
_cell.angle_alpha   90.00
_cell.angle_beta   90.00
_cell.angle_gamma   90.00
#
_symmetry.space_group_name_H-M   'P 1'
#
loop_
_entity.id
_entity.type
_entity.pdbx_description
1 polymer ?
#
loop_
_entity_poly.entity_id
_entity_poly.type
_entity_poly.pdbx_seq_one_letter_code
_entity_poly.pdbx_strand_id
1 'polypeptide(L)'
;MLAPLIDDKQKISLIENSGVQFLDFGLQLSDTPARRQFVRQTANGPLLRLNVDGNSGKFLLYPEDGGAAEVVRPESDIALADSLSLLSACWLPLPMLRCASGRRFIGGPEKWARVGLGG
;
A
#
# COMPACT_ATOMS: atom_id res chain seq x y z
N MET A 1 -14.19 24.04 5.20
CA MET A 1 -13.06 24.50 4.37
C MET A 1 -11.91 23.54 4.65
N LEU A 2 -11.58 22.65 3.71
CA LEU A 2 -10.49 21.68 3.91
C LEU A 2 -9.15 22.40 3.84
N ALA A 3 -8.21 21.99 4.69
CA ALA A 3 -6.87 22.57 4.71
C ALA A 3 -6.17 22.32 3.35
N PRO A 4 -5.40 23.28 2.83
CA PRO A 4 -4.61 23.07 1.62
C PRO A 4 -3.61 21.92 1.84
N LEU A 5 -3.47 21.07 0.81
CA LEU A 5 -2.62 19.89 0.88
C LEU A 5 -1.15 20.31 1.06
N ILE A 6 -0.49 19.68 2.03
CA ILE A 6 0.90 19.96 2.36
C ILE A 6 1.80 19.26 1.32
N ASP A 7 2.76 19.99 0.76
CA ASP A 7 3.74 19.46 -0.20
C ASP A 7 4.67 18.43 0.46
N ASP A 8 5.07 17.40 -0.29
CA ASP A 8 5.79 16.20 0.20
C ASP A 8 7.17 16.48 0.80
N LYS A 9 7.70 17.70 0.58
CA LYS A 9 9.01 18.17 1.04
C LYS A 9 8.99 18.76 2.44
N GLN A 10 7.82 18.90 3.08
CA GLN A 10 7.76 19.48 4.41
C GLN A 10 8.17 18.46 5.49
N LYS A 11 9.32 18.73 6.13
CA LYS A 11 9.67 18.10 7.40
C LYS A 11 8.60 18.48 8.43
N ILE A 12 7.96 17.47 9.01
CA ILE A 12 6.95 17.67 10.05
C ILE A 12 7.66 17.71 11.40
N SER A 13 7.58 18.85 12.07
CA SER A 13 8.07 18.98 13.45
C SER A 13 7.18 18.16 14.38
N LEU A 14 7.80 17.24 15.11
CA LEU A 14 7.13 16.52 16.18
C LEU A 14 7.01 17.44 17.39
N ILE A 15 5.80 17.50 17.97
CA ILE A 15 5.56 18.28 19.18
C ILE A 15 5.96 17.41 20.39
N GLU A 16 6.95 17.87 21.15
CA GLU A 16 7.42 17.21 22.37
C GLU A 16 6.27 17.04 23.38
N ASN A 17 6.24 15.90 24.08
CA ASN A 17 5.24 15.56 25.10
C ASN A 17 3.78 15.54 24.62
N SER A 18 3.52 15.52 23.31
CA SER A 18 2.15 15.41 22.77
C SER A 18 1.51 14.03 22.95
N GLY A 19 2.32 12.96 23.04
CA GLY A 19 1.87 11.56 23.08
C GLY A 19 1.29 11.06 21.74
N VAL A 20 0.42 11.86 21.11
CA VAL A 20 -0.19 11.62 19.80
C VAL A 20 -0.21 12.93 18.99
N GLN A 21 0.11 12.85 17.70
CA GLN A 21 0.00 13.98 16.78
C GLN A 21 -0.85 13.56 15.57
N PHE A 22 -1.90 14.34 15.30
CA PHE A 22 -2.77 14.16 14.14
C PHE A 22 -2.19 14.91 12.94
N LEU A 23 -2.17 14.26 11.79
CA LEU A 23 -1.63 14.78 10.54
C LEU A 23 -2.63 14.50 9.43
N ASP A 24 -3.04 15.54 8.71
CA ASP A 24 -3.93 15.44 7.57
C ASP A 24 -3.13 15.61 6.28
N PHE A 25 -3.22 14.62 5.40
CA PHE A 25 -2.59 14.64 4.09
C PHE A 25 -3.63 14.37 3.01
N GLY A 26 -3.49 15.05 1.89
CA GLY A 26 -4.18 14.67 0.67
C GLY A 26 -3.30 13.72 -0.12
N LEU A 27 -3.89 12.63 -0.58
CA LEU A 27 -3.26 11.71 -1.51
C LEU A 27 -4.05 11.75 -2.81
N GLN A 28 -3.38 12.05 -3.91
CA GLN A 28 -3.97 11.86 -5.23
C GLN A 28 -3.64 10.45 -5.71
N LEU A 29 -4.67 9.63 -5.87
CA LEU A 29 -4.55 8.34 -6.54
C LEU A 29 -4.44 8.59 -8.05
N SER A 30 -3.67 7.75 -8.74
CA SER A 30 -3.59 7.80 -10.20
C SER A 30 -4.96 7.51 -10.82
N ASP A 31 -5.32 8.23 -11.89
CA ASP A 31 -6.60 8.07 -12.61
C ASP A 31 -6.77 6.70 -13.29
N THR A 32 -5.69 5.93 -13.43
CA THR A 32 -5.76 4.55 -13.91
C THR A 32 -6.54 3.71 -12.91
N PRO A 33 -7.59 2.96 -13.32
CA PRO A 33 -8.30 2.07 -12.42
C PRO A 33 -7.33 1.05 -11.83
N ALA A 34 -6.94 1.29 -10.58
CA ALA A 34 -6.00 0.45 -9.87
C ALA A 34 -6.73 -0.84 -9.50
N ARG A 35 -6.51 -1.89 -10.29
CA ARG A 35 -7.01 -3.24 -10.02
C ARG A 35 -5.86 -4.14 -9.59
N ARG A 36 -6.13 -5.03 -8.65
CA ARG A 36 -5.14 -5.99 -8.13
C ARG A 36 -5.69 -7.39 -8.29
N GLN A 37 -4.85 -8.27 -8.82
CA GLN A 37 -5.20 -9.67 -9.05
C GLN A 37 -4.55 -10.57 -8.01
N PHE A 38 -5.28 -11.62 -7.63
CA PHE A 38 -4.82 -12.56 -6.62
C PHE A 38 -5.13 -14.01 -7.00
N VAL A 39 -4.37 -14.92 -6.41
CA VAL A 39 -4.54 -16.37 -6.51
C VAL A 39 -4.26 -17.02 -5.16
N ARG A 40 -4.91 -18.14 -4.84
CA ARG A 40 -4.50 -18.99 -3.72
C ARG A 40 -3.60 -20.13 -4.19
N GLN A 41 -2.53 -20.41 -3.45
CA GLN A 41 -1.65 -21.54 -3.75
C GLN A 41 -2.31 -22.89 -3.42
N THR A 42 -3.19 -22.92 -2.42
CA THR A 42 -3.99 -24.09 -2.02
C THR A 42 -5.42 -23.64 -1.70
N ALA A 43 -6.39 -24.55 -1.66
CA ALA A 43 -7.80 -24.21 -1.45
C ALA A 43 -8.05 -23.37 -0.17
N ASN A 44 -7.28 -23.61 0.89
CA ASN A 44 -7.34 -22.87 2.16
C ASN A 44 -6.11 -21.99 2.40
N GLY A 45 -5.26 -21.82 1.39
CA GLY A 45 -4.03 -21.03 1.49
C GLY A 45 -4.28 -19.52 1.48
N PRO A 46 -3.24 -18.72 1.77
CA PRO A 46 -3.33 -17.27 1.70
C PRO A 46 -3.61 -16.81 0.26
N LEU A 47 -4.23 -15.63 0.14
CA LEU A 47 -4.30 -14.91 -1.13
C LEU A 47 -2.94 -14.28 -1.44
N LEU A 48 -2.36 -14.67 -2.55
CA LEU A 48 -1.09 -14.14 -3.05
C LEU A 48 -1.36 -13.12 -4.15
N ARG A 49 -0.70 -11.97 -4.06
CA ARG A 49 -0.84 -10.90 -5.05
C ARG A 49 -0.03 -11.23 -6.30
N LEU A 50 -0.65 -11.09 -7.47
CA LEU A 50 0.02 -11.19 -8.76
C LEU A 50 0.57 -9.82 -9.21
N ASN A 51 1.65 -9.86 -9.98
CA ASN A 51 2.18 -8.73 -10.73
C ASN A 51 1.80 -8.86 -12.20
N VAL A 52 1.71 -7.73 -12.90
CA VAL A 52 1.47 -7.72 -14.35
C VAL A 52 2.79 -7.45 -15.03
N ASP A 53 3.18 -8.32 -15.96
CA ASP A 53 4.32 -8.09 -16.83
C ASP A 53 3.99 -6.96 -17.83
N GLY A 54 4.78 -5.89 -17.82
CA GLY A 54 4.50 -4.70 -18.63
C GLY A 54 4.60 -4.93 -20.14
N ASN A 55 5.33 -5.95 -20.59
CA ASN A 55 5.53 -6.23 -22.01
C ASN A 55 4.47 -7.20 -22.56
N SER A 56 4.20 -8.29 -21.84
CA SER A 56 3.30 -9.35 -22.30
C SER A 56 1.89 -9.28 -21.74
N GLY A 57 1.65 -8.48 -20.69
CA GLY A 57 0.37 -8.42 -19.98
C GLY A 57 0.05 -9.68 -19.17
N LYS A 58 0.97 -10.64 -19.09
CA LYS A 58 0.80 -11.86 -18.30
C LYS A 58 0.86 -11.55 -16.81
N PHE A 59 0.15 -12.35 -16.02
CA PHE A 59 0.21 -12.26 -14.57
C PHE A 59 1.29 -13.20 -14.02
N LEU A 60 2.12 -12.65 -13.13
CA LEU A 60 3.30 -13.29 -12.57
C LEU A 60 3.18 -13.42 -11.06
N LEU A 61 3.49 -14.60 -10.54
CA LEU A 61 3.71 -14.86 -9.12
C LEU A 61 5.21 -15.02 -8.88
N TYR A 62 5.75 -14.25 -7.93
CA TYR A 62 7.16 -14.36 -7.54
C TYR A 62 7.26 -15.18 -6.25
N PRO A 63 8.04 -16.28 -6.23
CA PRO A 63 8.35 -17.02 -5.02
C PRO A 63 9.06 -16.15 -3.96
N GLU A 64 8.81 -16.42 -2.68
CA GLU A 64 9.46 -15.68 -1.58
C GLU A 64 10.97 -15.92 -1.51
N ASP A 65 11.45 -17.06 -1.99
CA ASP A 65 12.86 -17.44 -2.03
C ASP A 65 13.65 -16.79 -3.18
N GLY A 66 12.99 -15.94 -3.98
CA GLY A 66 13.61 -15.24 -5.10
C GLY A 66 13.82 -16.10 -6.35
N GLY A 67 13.15 -17.25 -6.43
CA GLY A 67 13.11 -18.09 -7.63
C GLY A 67 12.50 -17.40 -8.86
N ALA A 68 12.48 -18.13 -9.99
CA ALA A 68 11.89 -17.64 -11.22
C ALA A 68 10.38 -17.39 -11.06
N ALA A 69 9.87 -16.33 -11.70
CA ALA A 69 8.45 -16.02 -11.66
C ALA A 69 7.62 -17.06 -12.43
N GLU A 70 6.47 -17.42 -11.87
CA GLU A 70 5.50 -18.32 -12.49
C GLU A 70 4.39 -17.52 -13.18
N VAL A 71 3.99 -17.94 -14.39
CA VAL A 71 2.83 -17.37 -15.07
C VAL A 71 1.57 -18.04 -14.53
N VAL A 72 0.69 -17.25 -13.90
CA VAL A 72 -0.49 -17.77 -13.20
C VAL A 72 -1.74 -17.04 -13.66
N ARG A 73 -2.86 -17.76 -13.83
CA ARG A 73 -4.16 -17.12 -14.10
C ARG A 73 -4.73 -16.58 -12.78
N PRO A 74 -5.23 -15.33 -12.75
CA PRO A 74 -5.86 -14.79 -11.55
C PRO A 74 -7.17 -15.51 -11.22
N GLU A 75 -7.37 -15.78 -9.94
CA GLU A 75 -8.63 -16.27 -9.37
C GLU A 75 -9.59 -15.11 -9.09
N SER A 76 -9.02 -13.96 -8.72
CA SER A 76 -9.78 -12.75 -8.40
C SER A 76 -9.12 -11.51 -9.00
N ASP A 77 -9.95 -10.51 -9.26
CA ASP A 77 -9.57 -9.20 -9.77
C ASP A 77 -10.38 -8.13 -9.03
N ILE A 78 -9.71 -7.40 -8.13
CA ILE A 78 -10.34 -6.52 -7.14
C ILE A 78 -10.02 -5.08 -7.50
N ALA A 79 -11.05 -4.22 -7.58
CA ALA A 79 -10.84 -2.79 -7.74
C ALA A 79 -10.36 -2.16 -6.44
N LEU A 80 -9.46 -1.18 -6.54
CA LEU A 80 -9.05 -0.36 -5.39
C LEU A 80 -10.26 0.32 -4.75
N ALA A 81 -11.21 0.80 -5.57
CA ALA A 81 -12.44 1.44 -5.09
C ALA A 81 -13.25 0.52 -4.16
N ASP A 82 -13.36 -0.77 -4.46
CA ASP A 82 -14.10 -1.73 -3.61
C ASP A 82 -13.43 -1.87 -2.24
N SER A 83 -12.09 -1.95 -2.24
CA SER A 83 -11.30 -2.01 -1.00
C SER A 83 -11.46 -0.73 -0.17
N LEU A 84 -11.39 0.45 -0.82
CA LEU A 84 -11.54 1.74 -0.15
C LEU A 84 -12.95 1.91 0.42
N SER A 85 -13.97 1.48 -0.31
CA SER A 85 -15.36 1.50 0.17
C SER A 85 -15.53 0.58 1.39
N LEU A 86 -15.00 -0.64 1.33
CA LEU A 86 -15.09 -1.61 2.43
C LEU A 86 -14.37 -1.12 3.68
N LEU A 87 -13.21 -0.47 3.52
CA LEU A 87 -12.37 0.01 4.62
C LEU A 87 -12.66 1.46 4.99
N SER A 88 -13.72 2.06 4.43
CA SER A 88 -14.16 3.40 4.81
C SER A 88 -14.45 3.46 6.32
N ALA A 89 -14.07 4.56 6.96
CA ALA A 89 -14.16 4.77 8.42
C ALA A 89 -13.33 3.78 9.29
N CYS A 90 -12.52 2.90 8.70
CA CYS A 90 -11.58 2.06 9.45
C CYS A 90 -10.23 2.77 9.61
N TRP A 91 -9.68 2.72 10.82
CA TRP A 91 -8.30 3.15 11.07
C TRP A 91 -7.35 1.98 10.79
N LEU A 92 -6.60 2.08 9.70
CA LEU A 92 -5.65 1.04 9.27
C LEU A 92 -4.25 1.32 9.83
N PRO A 93 -3.53 0.29 10.30
CA PRO A 93 -2.13 0.46 10.68
C PRO A 93 -1.29 0.73 9.43
N LEU A 94 -0.46 1.77 9.48
CA LEU A 94 0.46 2.14 8.41
C LEU A 94 1.91 2.12 8.94
N PRO A 95 2.76 1.20 8.45
CA PRO A 95 4.16 1.17 8.85
C PRO A 95 4.91 2.36 8.23
N MET A 96 5.54 3.18 9.06
CA MET A 96 6.49 4.19 8.59
C MET A 96 7.84 3.52 8.34
N LEU A 97 8.19 3.31 7.08
CA LEU A 97 9.38 2.56 6.69
C LEU A 97 10.66 3.36 6.91
N ARG A 98 11.72 2.68 7.35
CA ARG A 98 13.07 3.26 7.42
C ARG A 98 13.64 3.42 6.02
N CYS A 99 14.11 4.62 5.71
CA CYS A 99 14.72 4.93 4.43
C CYS A 99 16.18 5.39 4.63
N ALA A 100 17.12 4.62 4.08
CA ALA A 100 18.54 4.96 4.09
C ALA A 100 18.87 6.00 3.01
N SER A 101 20.12 6.48 3.03
CA SER A 101 20.68 7.22 1.89
C SER A 101 20.47 6.46 0.57
N GLY A 102 20.11 7.18 -0.49
CA GLY A 102 19.79 6.58 -1.79
C GLY A 102 18.39 5.98 -1.93
N ARG A 103 17.43 6.33 -1.06
CA ARG A 103 16.03 5.83 -1.08
C ARG A 103 15.90 4.32 -0.89
N ARG A 104 16.88 3.69 -0.22
CA ARG A 104 16.85 2.26 0.06
C ARG A 104 16.05 2.01 1.33
N PHE A 105 14.97 1.25 1.23
CA PHE A 105 14.22 0.81 2.41
C PHE A 105 15.03 -0.23 3.20
N ILE A 106 15.11 -0.05 4.51
CA ILE A 106 15.72 -1.01 5.44
C ILE A 106 14.58 -1.82 6.07
N GLY A 107 14.79 -3.12 6.29
CA GLY A 107 13.75 -4.01 6.83
C GLY A 107 13.17 -3.51 8.15
N GLY A 108 11.85 -3.65 8.30
CA GLY A 108 11.10 -3.25 9.49
C GLY A 108 10.73 -1.77 9.57
N PRO A 109 9.57 -1.43 10.15
CA PRO A 109 9.14 -0.05 10.33
C PRO A 109 9.98 0.67 11.39
N GLU A 110 10.15 1.98 11.22
CA GLU A 110 10.68 2.87 12.25
C GLU A 110 9.61 3.18 13.30
N LYS A 111 8.38 3.41 12.84
CA LYS A 111 7.22 3.80 13.64
C LYS A 111 5.94 3.24 13.01
N TRP A 112 4.85 3.29 13.76
CA TRP A 112 3.51 2.96 13.29
C TRP A 112 2.64 4.20 13.32
N ALA A 113 1.96 4.46 12.22
CA ALA A 113 0.88 5.43 12.13
C ALA A 113 -0.45 4.68 12.01
N ARG A 114 -1.55 5.40 12.21
CA ARG A 114 -2.88 4.95 11.79
C ARG A 114 -3.40 5.91 10.74
N VAL A 115 -3.97 5.36 9.68
CA VAL A 115 -4.62 6.14 8.61
C VAL A 115 -6.11 5.86 8.61
N GLY A 116 -6.91 6.92 8.67
CA GLY A 116 -8.34 6.85 8.39
C GLY A 116 -8.59 7.23 6.94
N LEU A 117 -9.40 6.44 6.24
CA LEU A 117 -9.88 6.80 4.91
C LEU A 117 -11.18 7.59 5.07
N GLY A 118 -11.11 8.91 4.88
CA GLY A 118 -12.27 9.78 4.79
C GLY A 118 -12.95 9.63 3.44
N GLY A 119 -14.28 9.50 3.45
CA GLY A 119 -15.12 9.48 2.24
C GLY A 119 -15.38 10.87 1.69
#